data_AF-E3BLN6-F1
#
_entry.id   AF-E3BLN6-F1
#
_cell.length_a   1.000
_cell.length_b   1.000
_cell.length_c   1.000
_cell.angle_alpha   90.00
_cell.angle_beta   90.00
_cell.angle_gamma   90.00
#
_symmetry.space_group_name_H-M   'P 1'
#
loop_
_entity.id
_entity.type
_entity.pdbx_description
1 polymer ?
#
loop_
_entity_poly.entity_id
_entity_poly.type
_entity_poly.pdbx_seq_one_letter_code
_entity_poly.pdbx_strand_id
1 'polypeptide(L)' 'MKKSLYLKLATLLIKADVIREKRNKNRMVNSLPLHSDYLLKDIGVTKEGYILETGEPDCVKAKRRVRHIKRVLNVRISAS' A
#
# COMPACT_ATOMS: atom_id res chain seq x y z
N MET A 1 3.67 27.78 -20.30
CA MET A 1 3.48 26.97 -19.08
C MET A 1 4.38 25.73 -19.14
N LYS A 2 5.38 25.59 -18.26
CA LYS A 2 6.37 24.50 -18.33
C LYS A 2 5.77 23.22 -17.72
N LYS A 3 5.29 22.29 -18.56
CA LYS A 3 4.74 20.97 -18.15
C LYS A 3 5.69 20.19 -17.22
N SER A 4 6.99 20.42 -17.31
CA SER A 4 8.01 19.81 -16.45
C SER A 4 7.93 20.24 -14.98
N LEU A 5 7.48 21.47 -14.70
CA LEU A 5 7.34 21.96 -13.33
C LEU A 5 6.22 21.21 -12.59
N TYR A 6 5.11 20.98 -13.28
CA TYR A 6 3.96 20.24 -12.74
C TYR A 6 4.34 18.79 -12.39
N LEU A 7 5.07 18.10 -13.27
CA LEU A 7 5.54 16.73 -13.01
C LEU A 7 6.49 16.65 -11.82
N LYS A 8 7.39 17.63 -11.66
CA LYS A 8 8.28 17.70 -10.50
C LYS A 8 7.51 17.91 -9.19
N LEU A 9 6.48 18.75 -9.23
CA LEU A 9 5.66 19.06 -8.06
C LEU A 9 4.78 17.86 -7.68
N ALA A 10 4.16 17.21 -8.67
CA ALA A 10 3.37 16.00 -8.46
C ALA A 10 4.21 14.87 -7.83
N THR A 11 5.44 14.64 -8.33
CA THR A 11 6.33 13.61 -7.76
C THR A 11 6.78 13.94 -6.34
N LEU A 12 6.99 15.22 -6.02
CA LEU A 12 7.32 15.66 -4.66
C LEU A 12 6.14 15.42 -3.70
N LEU A 13 4.94 15.82 -4.10
CA LEU A 13 3.73 15.63 -3.29
C LEU A 13 3.45 14.15 -3.02
N ILE A 14 3.54 13.29 -4.04
CA ILE A 14 3.35 11.84 -3.89
C ILE A 14 4.39 11.26 -2.92
N LYS A 15 5.66 11.66 -3.01
CA LYS A 15 6.70 11.21 -2.07
C LYS A 15 6.43 11.66 -0.64
N ALA A 16 6.03 12.92 -0.46
CA ALA A 16 5.70 13.47 0.84
C ALA A 16 4.51 12.73 1.48
N ASP A 17 3.49 12.41 0.69
CA ASP A 17 2.30 11.70 1.15
C ASP A 17 2.61 10.26 1.57
N VAL A 18 3.44 9.55 0.79
CA VAL A 18 3.93 8.21 1.15
C VAL A 18 4.71 8.24 2.48
N ILE A 19 5.56 9.24 2.70
CA ILE A 19 6.31 9.39 3.96
C ILE A 19 5.35 9.66 5.12
N ARG A 20 4.35 10.52 4.91
CA ARG A 20 3.35 10.88 5.92
C ARG A 20 2.49 9.68 6.30
N GLU A 21 2.05 8.89 5.32
CA GLU A 21 1.33 7.63 5.59
C GLU A 21 2.16 6.64 6.40
N LYS A 22 3.42 6.43 6.01
CA LYS A 22 4.33 5.54 6.76
C LYS A 22 4.49 6.00 8.21
N ARG A 23 4.63 7.32 8.43
CA ARG A 23 4.75 7.89 9.78
C ARG A 23 3.47 7.76 10.61
N ASN A 24 2.30 7.92 9.98
CA ASN A 24 1.00 7.82 10.65
C ASN A 24 0.67 6.37 11.03
N LYS A 25 1.01 5.39 10.19
CA LYS A 25 0.85 3.96 10.49
C LYS A 25 1.60 3.57 11.77
N ASN A 26 2.84 4.03 11.93
CA ASN A 26 3.63 3.74 13.14
C ASN A 26 3.07 4.41 14.41
N ARG A 27 2.38 5.56 14.29
CA ARG A 27 1.82 6.28 15.45
C ARG A 27 0.59 5.60 16.04
N MET A 28 -0.31 5.07 15.20
CA MET A 28 -1.51 4.38 15.69
C MET A 28 -1.16 3.12 16.49
N VAL A 29 -0.12 2.41 16.07
CA VAL A 29 0.29 1.17 16.73
C VAL A 29 0.87 1.42 18.12
N ASN A 30 1.69 2.46 18.27
CA ASN A 30 2.29 2.82 19.56
C ASN A 30 1.27 3.32 20.61
N SER A 31 0.07 3.74 20.18
CA SER A 31 -0.99 4.20 21.10
C SER A 31 -1.88 3.08 21.66
N LEU A 32 -1.78 1.86 21.15
CA LEU A 32 -2.56 0.75 21.68
C LEU A 32 -1.88 0.19 22.95
N PRO A 33 -2.61 -0.04 24.05
CA PRO A 33 -2.06 -0.63 25.27
C PRO A 33 -1.86 -2.15 25.11
N LEU A 34 -1.29 -2.58 23.99
CA LEU A 34 -1.07 -3.99 23.65
C LEU A 34 0.25 -4.43 24.29
N HIS A 35 0.18 -4.85 25.56
CA HIS A 35 1.35 -5.38 26.29
C HIS A 35 1.60 -6.87 26.00
N SER A 36 0.69 -7.52 25.28
CA SER A 36 0.79 -8.93 24.94
C SER A 36 1.31 -9.12 23.52
N ASP A 37 2.45 -9.79 23.42
CA ASP A 37 3.10 -10.17 22.16
C ASP A 37 2.22 -11.06 21.27
N TYR A 38 1.40 -11.90 21.90
CA TYR A 38 0.48 -12.79 21.18
C TYR A 38 -0.64 -12.00 20.51
N LEU A 39 -1.19 -10.99 21.21
CA LEU A 39 -2.26 -10.16 20.67
C LEU A 39 -1.76 -9.26 19.54
N LEU A 40 -0.52 -8.77 19.63
CA LEU A 40 0.15 -8.06 18.53
C LEU A 40 0.28 -8.95 17.29
N LYS A 41 0.68 -10.21 17.46
CA LYS A 41 0.80 -11.18 16.37
C LYS A 41 -0.53 -11.46 15.69
N ASP A 42 -1.61 -11.60 16.44
CA ASP A 42 -2.95 -11.85 15.90
C ASP A 42 -3.51 -10.66 15.11
N ILE A 43 -3.15 -9.44 15.50
CA ILE A 43 -3.52 -8.20 14.79
C ILE A 43 -2.61 -7.96 13.57
N GLY A 44 -1.55 -8.77 13.41
CA GLY A 44 -0.58 -8.59 12.34
C GLY A 44 0.33 -7.39 12.59
N VAL A 45 0.79 -7.23 13.83
CA VAL A 45 1.66 -6.15 14.27
C VAL A 45 2.88 -6.71 14.99
N THR A 46 4.07 -6.19 14.70
CA THR A 46 5.34 -6.53 15.35
C THR A 46 5.49 -5.79 16.68
N LYS A 47 6.31 -6.32 17.60
CA LYS A 47 6.58 -5.68 18.91
C LYS A 47 7.10 -4.25 18.82
N GLU A 48 7.82 -3.91 17.76
CA GLU A 48 8.32 -2.55 17.54
C GLU A 48 7.25 -1.59 16.96
N GLY A 49 6.01 -2.06 16.82
CA GLY A 49 4.88 -1.27 16.37
C GLY A 49 4.71 -1.18 14.85
N TYR A 50 5.39 -2.05 14.10
CA TYR A 50 5.22 -2.15 12.66
C TYR A 50 4.06 -3.07 12.32
N ILE A 51 3.31 -2.78 11.25
CA ILE A 51 2.34 -3.74 10.72
C ILE A 51 3.14 -4.86 10.06
N LEU A 52 3.01 -6.09 10.54
CA LEU A 52 3.47 -7.28 9.84
C LEU A 52 2.76 -7.27 8.49
N GLU A 53 3.50 -7.23 7.39
CA GLU A 53 2.95 -7.34 6.03
C GLU A 53 2.36 -8.76 5.85
N THR A 54 1.21 -9.01 6.46
CA THR A 54 0.42 -10.24 6.35
C THR A 54 -0.41 -10.24 5.06
N GLY A 55 -0.30 -9.19 4.25
CA GLY A 55 -0.85 -9.17 2.91
C GLY A 55 0.01 -9.97 1.95
N GLU A 56 -0.62 -10.64 0.97
CA GLU A 56 0.10 -11.24 -0.16
C GLU A 56 1.15 -10.25 -0.71
N PRO A 57 2.36 -10.73 -1.04
CA PRO A 57 3.44 -9.87 -1.49
C PRO A 57 3.00 -9.07 -2.72
N ASP A 58 3.48 -7.84 -2.84
CA ASP A 58 2.99 -6.90 -3.86
C ASP A 58 3.15 -7.44 -5.29
N CYS A 59 4.13 -8.31 -5.53
CA CYS A 59 4.30 -9.02 -6.79
C CYS A 59 3.09 -9.91 -7.14
N VAL A 60 2.47 -10.55 -6.16
CA VAL A 60 1.27 -11.40 -6.32
C VAL A 60 0.04 -10.54 -6.57
N LYS A 61 -0.14 -9.44 -5.83
CA LYS A 61 -1.23 -8.47 -6.06
C LYS A 61 -1.14 -7.86 -7.46
N ALA A 62 0.04 -7.43 -7.89
CA ALA A 62 0.29 -6.89 -9.22
C ALA A 62 -0.02 -7.92 -10.32
N LYS A 63 0.46 -9.16 -10.18
CA LYS A 63 0.19 -10.25 -11.13
C LYS A 63 -1.32 -10.55 -11.24
N ARG A 64 -2.04 -10.59 -10.12
CA ARG A 64 -3.50 -10.78 -10.09
C ARG A 64 -4.22 -9.62 -10.80
N ARG A 65 -3.82 -8.38 -10.53
CA ARG A 65 -4.38 -7.17 -11.16
C ARG A 65 -4.19 -7.19 -12.68
N VAL A 66 -2.96 -7.47 -13.15
CA VAL A 66 -2.65 -7.56 -14.59
C VAL A 66 -3.46 -8.66 -15.27
N ARG A 67 -3.58 -9.84 -14.65
CA ARG A 67 -4.42 -10.93 -15.16
C ARG A 67 -5.88 -10.49 -15.31
N HIS A 68 -6.41 -9.78 -14.32
CA HIS A 68 -7.79 -9.30 -14.35
C HIS A 68 -8.01 -8.29 -15.47
N ILE A 69 -7.09 -7.34 -15.64
CA ILE A 69 -7.14 -6.34 -16.72
C ILE A 69 -7.10 -7.05 -18.09
N LYS A 70 -6.19 -8.00 -18.29
CA LYS A 70 -6.11 -8.78 -19.54
C LYS A 70 -7.41 -9.53 -19.84
N ARG A 71 -8.02 -10.18 -18.83
CA ARG A 71 -9.31 -10.86 -19.01
C ARG A 71 -10.41 -9.89 -19.45
N VAL A 72 -10.55 -8.76 -18.76
CA VAL A 72 -11.61 -7.79 -19.07
C VAL A 72 -11.42 -7.22 -20.48
N LEU A 73 -10.19 -6.90 -20.88
CA LEU A 73 -9.91 -6.40 -22.22
C LEU A 73 -10.21 -7.46 -23.30
N ASN A 74 -9.79 -8.71 -23.10
CA ASN A 74 -10.07 -9.78 -24.07
C ASN A 74 -11.58 -10.06 -24.21
N VAL A 75 -12.33 -10.04 -23.11
CA VAL A 75 -13.80 -10.17 -23.15
C VAL A 75 -14.43 -9.02 -23.94
N ARG A 76 -13.95 -7.78 -23.76
CA ARG A 76 -14.47 -6.62 -24.51
C ARG A 76 -14.13 -6.65 -25.99
N ILE A 77 -12.93 -7.11 -26.34
CA ILE A 77 -12.49 -7.24 -27.74
C ILE A 77 -13.26 -8.36 -28.46
N SER A 78 -13.57 -9.46 -27.77
CA SER A 78 -14.33 -10.58 -28.34
C SER A 78 -15.84 -10.37 -28.39
N ALA A 79 -16.36 -9.38 -27.66
CA ALA A 79 -17.77 -8.99 -27.67
C ALA A 79 -18.06 -7.82 -28.64
N SER A 80 -17.06 -7.34 -29.39
CA SER A 80 -17.18 -6.32 -30.44
C SER A 80 -16.99 -6.95 -31.81
#